data_AF-A0A7Y3GZN2-F1
#
_entry.id   AF-A0A7Y3GZN2-F1
#
_cell.length_a   1.000
_cell.length_b   1.000
_cell.length_c   1.000
_cell.angle_alpha   90.00
_cell.angle_beta   90.00
_cell.angle_gamma   90.00
#
_symmetry.space_group_name_H-M   'P 1'
#
loop_
_entity.id
_entity.type
_entity.pdbx_description
1 polymer ?
#
loop_
_entity_poly.entity_id
_entity_poly.type
_entity_poly.pdbx_seq_one_letter_code
_entity_poly.pdbx_strand_id
1 'polypeptide(L)'
;LWAQTVSINSIGFGAINRAMFSRGYLEEAFAVDGCWGAFQGAGTAEDGTAYGFTNFEWLGGTGRGAFCYRDGEPLVWAAWSQLATIGDAEEFESTIPPLFYLGRKLLKGYFGYGKYRGGPGNSAVHWCVQPGRHVALTRPNGGLSCTAAVGLGMSGAYPAPGCFMISARDTNLGTLLEAGDTPRDARDLLEMVDDGRLEVGNLEIWKTDCPELALKDNDLFVDGAGAAGGWGDPLERDPASVISDLNDGMTPKYEFVRRMHGVVAAQDDEGVWHLDAKATEQERAKLREERVAESQPAEQWWAEERERVIAKNFVPEVHEMYEQSLSFAKFDREFRGFWQVDEDFVFEVVGDA
;
A
#
# COMPACT_ATOMS: atom_id res chain seq x y z
N LEU A 1 15.49 -5.86 11.60
CA LEU A 1 14.74 -6.39 12.77
C LEU A 1 13.29 -5.92 12.78
N TRP A 2 12.99 -4.62 12.86
CA TRP A 2 11.60 -4.12 13.01
C TRP A 2 10.64 -4.60 11.93
N ALA A 3 11.00 -4.45 10.65
CA ALA A 3 10.19 -4.92 9.52
C ALA A 3 9.83 -6.42 9.60
N GLN A 4 10.78 -7.25 10.00
CA GLN A 4 10.58 -8.69 10.18
C GLN A 4 9.63 -8.98 11.35
N THR A 5 9.76 -8.24 12.46
CA THR A 5 8.85 -8.36 13.60
C THR A 5 7.42 -7.99 13.21
N VAL A 6 7.21 -6.93 12.43
CA VAL A 6 5.88 -6.55 11.91
C VAL A 6 5.31 -7.68 11.06
N SER A 7 6.11 -8.24 10.16
CA SER A 7 5.68 -9.36 9.31
C SER A 7 5.23 -10.57 10.12
N ILE A 8 6.04 -10.98 11.12
CA ILE A 8 5.71 -12.12 11.99
C ILE A 8 4.45 -11.83 12.81
N ASN A 9 4.32 -10.61 13.33
CA ASN A 9 3.13 -10.20 14.08
C ASN A 9 1.89 -10.22 13.20
N SER A 10 1.93 -9.69 11.97
CA SER A 10 0.80 -9.69 11.04
C SER A 10 0.36 -11.11 10.69
N ILE A 11 1.30 -12.03 10.44
CA ILE A 11 0.99 -13.45 10.22
C ILE A 11 0.31 -14.08 11.45
N GLY A 12 0.86 -13.85 12.65
CA GLY A 12 0.32 -14.38 13.90
C GLY A 12 -1.08 -13.84 14.21
N PHE A 13 -1.27 -12.53 14.08
CA PHE A 13 -2.56 -11.88 14.23
C PHE A 13 -3.58 -12.38 13.21
N GLY A 14 -3.18 -12.54 11.95
CA GLY A 14 -4.03 -13.09 10.90
C GLY A 14 -4.55 -14.49 11.25
N ALA A 15 -3.69 -15.35 11.81
CA ALA A 15 -4.08 -16.68 12.26
C ALA A 15 -5.11 -16.63 13.41
N ILE A 16 -4.88 -15.76 14.41
CA ILE A 16 -5.81 -15.58 15.54
C ILE A 16 -7.15 -15.02 15.06
N ASN A 17 -7.15 -14.01 14.19
CA ASN A 17 -8.36 -13.39 13.66
C ASN A 17 -9.21 -14.38 12.85
N ARG A 18 -8.58 -15.27 12.08
CA ARG A 18 -9.28 -16.39 11.43
C ARG A 18 -9.94 -17.31 12.44
N ALA A 19 -9.26 -17.63 13.55
CA ALA A 19 -9.83 -18.47 14.61
C ALA A 19 -11.03 -17.79 15.30
N MET A 20 -10.95 -16.47 15.56
CA MET A 20 -12.07 -15.69 16.10
C MET A 20 -13.28 -15.71 15.17
N PHE A 21 -13.05 -15.47 13.88
CA PHE A 21 -14.08 -15.55 12.85
C PHE A 21 -14.73 -16.95 12.80
N SER A 22 -13.93 -18.01 12.70
CA SER A 22 -14.43 -19.39 12.64
C SER A 22 -15.21 -19.80 13.89
N ARG A 23 -14.89 -19.22 15.06
CA ARG A 23 -15.60 -19.47 16.31
C ARG A 23 -16.88 -18.64 16.47
N GLY A 24 -17.05 -17.60 15.66
CA GLY A 24 -18.21 -16.72 15.68
C GLY A 24 -18.04 -15.42 16.47
N TYR A 25 -16.83 -15.10 16.92
CA TYR A 25 -16.50 -13.78 17.50
C TYR A 25 -16.22 -12.79 16.37
N LEU A 26 -17.29 -12.45 15.63
CA LEU A 26 -17.23 -11.64 14.43
C LEU A 26 -16.78 -10.20 14.71
N GLU A 27 -17.13 -9.70 15.89
CA GLU A 27 -16.75 -8.39 16.41
C GLU A 27 -15.24 -8.23 16.61
N GLU A 28 -14.52 -9.33 16.82
CA GLU A 28 -13.06 -9.35 17.02
C GLU A 28 -12.28 -9.69 15.74
N ALA A 29 -12.98 -10.00 14.64
CA ALA A 29 -12.37 -10.49 13.42
C ALA A 29 -12.21 -9.38 12.37
N PHE A 30 -10.97 -8.95 12.16
CA PHE A 30 -10.61 -7.98 11.13
C PHE A 30 -9.33 -8.35 10.38
N ALA A 31 -9.18 -7.76 9.19
CA ALA A 31 -7.97 -7.88 8.39
C ALA A 31 -6.82 -7.16 9.07
N VAL A 32 -5.84 -7.92 9.56
CA VAL A 32 -4.62 -7.33 10.15
C VAL A 32 -3.62 -7.13 9.03
N ASP A 33 -3.54 -5.90 8.56
CA ASP A 33 -2.55 -5.44 7.60
C ASP A 33 -1.45 -4.66 8.33
N GLY A 34 -0.26 -4.63 7.74
CA GLY A 34 0.92 -3.93 8.25
C GLY A 34 1.60 -3.08 7.18
N CYS A 35 0.85 -2.58 6.19
CA CYS A 35 1.35 -1.67 5.17
C CYS A 35 1.69 -0.29 5.78
N TRP A 36 2.92 -0.14 6.28
CA TRP A 36 3.40 1.05 6.97
C TRP A 36 4.59 1.71 6.27
N GLY A 37 4.81 2.98 6.59
CA GLY A 37 5.90 3.78 6.05
C GLY A 37 6.56 4.64 7.13
N ALA A 38 7.77 5.07 6.84
CA ALA A 38 8.43 6.18 7.50
C ALA A 38 9.49 6.72 6.55
N PHE A 39 9.79 8.00 6.65
CA PHE A 39 11.00 8.54 6.06
C PHE A 39 11.90 9.08 7.17
N GLN A 40 13.19 8.95 6.94
CA GLN A 40 14.22 9.35 7.89
C GLN A 40 15.36 10.00 7.13
N GLY A 41 16.18 10.74 7.86
CA GLY A 41 17.24 11.47 7.23
C GLY A 41 18.17 12.14 8.22
N ALA A 42 19.13 12.84 7.64
CA ALA A 42 20.05 13.69 8.37
C ALA A 42 20.31 14.95 7.55
N GLY A 43 20.75 16.00 8.21
CA GLY A 43 21.10 17.23 7.54
C GLY A 43 22.15 18.02 8.30
N THR A 44 22.61 19.08 7.65
CA THR A 44 23.54 20.06 8.22
C THR A 44 22.98 21.45 7.96
N ALA A 45 22.64 22.15 9.04
CA ALA A 45 22.16 23.52 8.99
C ALA A 45 23.24 24.48 8.46
N GLU A 46 22.84 25.70 8.11
CA GLU A 46 23.73 26.70 7.52
C GLU A 46 24.92 27.06 8.44
N ASP A 47 24.67 27.09 9.75
CA ASP A 47 25.68 27.33 10.79
C ASP A 47 26.63 26.13 11.03
N GLY A 48 26.39 25.00 10.36
CA GLY A 48 27.18 23.78 10.48
C GLY A 48 26.65 22.78 11.52
N THR A 49 25.52 23.05 12.18
CA THR A 49 24.91 22.12 13.13
C THR A 49 24.34 20.89 12.41
N ALA A 50 24.77 19.70 12.83
CA ALA A 50 24.24 18.44 12.31
C ALA A 50 22.94 18.05 13.05
N TYR A 51 21.99 17.48 12.32
CA TYR A 51 20.75 16.96 12.88
C TYR A 51 20.33 15.67 12.16
N GLY A 52 19.52 14.86 12.84
CA GLY A 52 18.90 13.66 12.31
C GLY A 52 17.41 13.66 12.63
N PHE A 53 16.62 13.04 11.77
CA PHE A 53 15.17 13.01 11.93
C PHE A 53 14.56 11.69 11.46
N THR A 54 13.37 11.40 11.97
CA THR A 54 12.49 10.35 11.48
C THR A 54 11.07 10.84 11.60
N ASN A 55 10.33 10.82 10.50
CA ASN A 55 8.92 11.11 10.52
C ASN A 55 8.15 9.86 10.92
N PHE A 56 7.32 9.99 11.95
CA PHE A 56 6.57 8.90 12.55
C PHE A 56 5.09 8.88 12.13
N GLU A 57 4.67 9.65 11.12
CA GLU A 57 3.27 9.77 10.73
C GLU A 57 2.60 8.40 10.45
N TRP A 58 3.15 7.62 9.52
CA TRP A 58 2.63 6.29 9.16
C TRP A 58 3.12 5.16 10.05
N LEU A 59 4.10 5.43 10.93
CA LEU A 59 4.45 4.55 12.03
C LEU A 59 3.50 4.72 13.22
N GLY A 60 3.00 5.92 13.41
CA GLY A 60 2.18 6.30 14.55
C GLY A 60 0.71 5.99 14.33
N GLY A 61 0.22 6.04 13.08
CA GLY A 61 -1.12 5.61 12.74
C GLY A 61 -1.29 5.21 11.27
N THR A 62 -2.00 4.11 11.05
CA THR A 62 -2.42 3.58 9.76
C THR A 62 -3.92 3.31 9.76
N GLY A 63 -4.46 2.99 8.59
CA GLY A 63 -5.76 2.39 8.45
C GLY A 63 -5.85 1.07 9.21
N ARG A 64 -7.01 0.82 9.80
CA ARG A 64 -7.40 -0.51 10.31
C ARG A 64 -8.01 -1.29 9.15
N GLY A 65 -7.67 -2.57 9.01
CA GLY A 65 -8.29 -3.39 7.98
C GLY A 65 -9.77 -3.63 8.26
N ALA A 66 -10.47 -4.09 7.23
CA ALA A 66 -11.91 -4.30 7.31
C ALA A 66 -12.27 -5.40 8.32
N PHE A 67 -13.38 -5.22 9.00
CA PHE A 67 -14.00 -6.29 9.78
C PHE A 67 -14.82 -7.19 8.86
N CYS A 68 -15.22 -8.36 9.36
CA CYS A 68 -16.13 -9.22 8.64
C CYS A 68 -17.58 -8.70 8.53
N TYR A 69 -17.87 -7.52 9.09
CA TYR A 69 -19.20 -6.91 9.14
C TYR A 69 -19.22 -5.39 8.87
N ARG A 70 -18.06 -4.75 8.73
CA ARG A 70 -17.96 -3.30 8.47
C ARG A 70 -16.62 -2.92 7.85
N ASP A 71 -16.60 -1.77 7.18
CA ASP A 71 -15.38 -1.19 6.62
C ASP A 71 -14.35 -0.84 7.70
N GLY A 72 -13.10 -0.81 7.25
CA GLY A 72 -11.96 -0.33 8.02
C GLY A 72 -11.95 1.19 8.14
N GLU A 73 -11.27 1.66 9.17
CA GLU A 73 -11.21 3.08 9.55
C GLU A 73 -9.81 3.63 9.25
N PRO A 74 -9.68 4.85 8.70
CA PRO A 74 -8.37 5.46 8.45
C PRO A 74 -7.71 5.92 9.75
N LEU A 75 -6.38 5.79 9.86
CA LEU A 75 -5.53 6.44 10.88
C LEU A 75 -5.87 6.10 12.35
N VAL A 76 -6.39 4.91 12.64
CA VAL A 76 -6.79 4.45 14.00
C VAL A 76 -6.12 3.15 14.43
N TRP A 77 -5.09 2.70 13.72
CA TRP A 77 -4.42 1.43 13.97
C TRP A 77 -2.91 1.55 13.87
N ALA A 78 -2.19 0.80 14.69
CA ALA A 78 -0.78 0.53 14.52
C ALA A 78 -0.50 -0.82 15.17
N ALA A 79 0.02 -1.79 14.42
CA ALA A 79 0.19 -3.16 14.94
C ALA A 79 1.15 -3.25 16.15
N TRP A 80 1.95 -2.20 16.38
CA TRP A 80 2.93 -2.08 17.46
C TRP A 80 2.57 -1.04 18.52
N SER A 81 1.46 -0.29 18.37
CA SER A 81 1.02 0.69 19.36
C SER A 81 -0.49 0.64 19.56
N GLN A 82 -0.92 0.57 20.82
CA GLN A 82 -2.33 0.65 21.20
C GLN A 82 -2.86 2.09 21.18
N LEU A 83 -1.97 3.09 21.10
CA LEU A 83 -2.28 4.51 21.07
C LEU A 83 -1.83 5.07 19.72
N ALA A 84 -2.62 4.78 18.70
CA ALA A 84 -2.33 5.28 17.35
C ALA A 84 -2.48 6.80 17.31
N THR A 85 -1.46 7.49 16.83
CA THR A 85 -1.44 8.93 16.59
C THR A 85 -0.52 9.23 15.43
N ILE A 86 -0.97 10.06 14.51
CA ILE A 86 -0.15 10.43 13.35
C ILE A 86 0.70 11.68 13.62
N GLY A 87 0.61 12.28 14.81
CA GLY A 87 1.30 13.53 15.19
C GLY A 87 0.76 14.78 14.50
N ASP A 88 1.03 15.95 15.08
CA ASP A 88 0.67 17.24 14.48
C ASP A 88 1.70 17.66 13.42
N ALA A 89 1.22 18.24 12.31
CA ALA A 89 2.10 18.68 11.23
C ALA A 89 3.10 19.76 11.72
N GLU A 90 2.63 20.69 12.55
CA GLU A 90 3.45 21.77 13.13
C GLU A 90 4.59 21.22 14.01
N GLU A 91 4.37 20.10 14.70
CA GLU A 91 5.41 19.45 15.50
C GLU A 91 6.49 18.83 14.60
N PHE A 92 6.08 18.17 13.51
CA PHE A 92 7.03 17.66 12.53
C PHE A 92 7.81 18.76 11.81
N GLU A 93 7.16 19.87 11.43
CA GLU A 93 7.85 21.02 10.82
C GLU A 93 8.88 21.64 11.78
N SER A 94 8.59 21.64 13.09
CA SER A 94 9.54 22.13 14.10
C SER A 94 10.75 21.22 14.31
N THR A 95 10.62 19.91 14.04
CA THR A 95 11.65 18.89 14.28
C THR A 95 12.37 18.44 13.02
N ILE A 96 11.80 18.72 11.85
CA ILE A 96 12.34 18.44 10.51
C ILE A 96 12.40 19.78 9.76
N PRO A 97 13.39 20.65 10.08
CA PRO A 97 13.37 22.06 9.68
C PRO A 97 13.18 22.34 8.19
N PRO A 98 13.69 21.51 7.25
CA PRO A 98 13.58 21.84 5.84
C PRO A 98 12.32 21.31 5.16
N LEU A 99 11.42 20.58 5.83
CA LEU A 99 10.26 19.93 5.20
C LEU A 99 8.93 20.45 5.73
N PHE A 100 8.23 21.24 4.93
CA PHE A 100 6.92 21.82 5.25
C PHE A 100 5.78 21.07 4.56
N TYR A 101 4.64 20.93 5.22
CA TYR A 101 3.49 20.22 4.66
C TYR A 101 2.69 21.14 3.71
N LEU A 102 2.73 20.84 2.41
CA LEU A 102 1.78 21.42 1.45
C LEU A 102 0.43 20.73 1.52
N GLY A 103 0.39 19.46 1.89
CA GLY A 103 -0.86 18.75 2.07
C GLY A 103 -0.68 17.42 2.79
N ARG A 104 -1.76 16.97 3.41
CA ARG A 104 -1.82 15.76 4.23
C ARG A 104 -3.26 15.22 4.17
N LYS A 105 -3.50 14.23 3.31
CA LYS A 105 -4.86 13.80 2.93
C LYS A 105 -4.98 12.29 2.83
N LEU A 106 -6.18 11.76 3.05
CA LEU A 106 -6.50 10.39 2.67
C LEU A 106 -6.43 10.25 1.15
N LEU A 107 -5.82 9.16 0.68
CA LEU A 107 -5.66 8.91 -0.74
C LEU A 107 -6.87 8.19 -1.33
N LYS A 108 -7.41 8.76 -2.42
CA LYS A 108 -8.53 8.18 -3.17
C LYS A 108 -8.16 6.81 -3.75
N GLY A 109 -8.97 5.80 -3.45
CA GLY A 109 -8.79 4.41 -3.87
C GLY A 109 -7.63 3.68 -3.22
N TYR A 110 -7.03 4.24 -2.17
CA TYR A 110 -5.84 3.68 -1.53
C TYR A 110 -6.21 2.85 -0.29
N PHE A 111 -6.82 1.70 -0.54
CA PHE A 111 -7.26 0.72 0.46
C PHE A 111 -7.46 -0.66 -0.20
N GLY A 112 -7.48 -1.72 0.60
CA GLY A 112 -7.82 -3.06 0.12
C GLY A 112 -9.32 -3.18 -0.17
N TYR A 113 -9.65 -3.71 -1.35
CA TYR A 113 -11.03 -3.89 -1.80
C TYR A 113 -11.61 -5.22 -1.30
N GLY A 114 -12.84 -5.19 -0.82
CA GLY A 114 -13.56 -6.37 -0.36
C GLY A 114 -15.07 -6.12 -0.32
N LYS A 115 -15.82 -7.10 0.18
CA LYS A 115 -17.20 -6.88 0.65
C LYS A 115 -17.24 -5.69 1.60
N TYR A 116 -16.27 -5.65 2.51
CA TYR A 116 -15.91 -4.50 3.32
C TYR A 116 -14.52 -4.02 2.89
N ARG A 117 -14.39 -2.71 2.62
CA ARG A 117 -13.11 -2.11 2.22
C ARG A 117 -12.25 -1.86 3.46
N GLY A 118 -10.93 -1.95 3.30
CA GLY A 118 -10.01 -1.58 4.36
C GLY A 118 -9.99 -0.08 4.65
N GLY A 119 -9.32 0.28 5.74
CA GLY A 119 -9.05 1.67 6.11
C GLY A 119 -8.22 2.37 5.04
N PRO A 120 -8.65 3.55 4.55
CA PRO A 120 -7.87 4.35 3.62
C PRO A 120 -6.51 4.74 4.20
N GLY A 121 -5.48 4.62 3.37
CA GLY A 121 -4.18 5.22 3.67
C GLY A 121 -4.15 6.70 3.31
N ASN A 122 -3.06 7.36 3.68
CA ASN A 122 -2.86 8.79 3.51
C ASN A 122 -1.56 9.09 2.74
N SER A 123 -1.51 10.30 2.21
CA SER A 123 -0.33 10.88 1.59
C SER A 123 -0.05 12.26 2.16
N ALA A 124 1.22 12.59 2.26
CA ALA A 124 1.66 13.93 2.56
C ALA A 124 2.62 14.44 1.49
N VAL A 125 2.46 15.71 1.12
CA VAL A 125 3.36 16.44 0.23
C VAL A 125 4.21 17.36 1.09
N HIS A 126 5.51 17.10 1.08
CA HIS A 126 6.51 17.91 1.76
C HIS A 126 7.23 18.82 0.76
N TRP A 127 7.29 20.10 1.08
CA TRP A 127 8.03 21.12 0.35
C TRP A 127 9.34 21.41 1.04
N CYS A 128 10.43 21.30 0.29
CA CYS A 128 11.76 21.61 0.80
C CYS A 128 12.02 23.12 0.81
N VAL A 129 12.32 23.65 2.00
CA VAL A 129 12.61 25.07 2.24
C VAL A 129 13.89 25.19 3.04
N GLN A 130 14.86 25.91 2.50
CA GLN A 130 16.15 26.22 3.14
C GLN A 130 16.82 24.96 3.72
N PRO A 131 17.22 23.96 2.90
CA PRO A 131 17.83 22.70 3.37
C PRO A 131 19.18 22.86 4.08
N GLY A 132 19.65 24.10 4.25
CA GLY A 132 20.98 24.42 4.76
C GLY A 132 22.05 23.95 3.79
N ARG A 133 23.15 23.43 4.34
CA ARG A 133 24.26 22.91 3.53
C ARG A 133 23.89 21.58 2.87
N HIS A 134 23.04 20.80 3.51
CA HIS A 134 22.66 19.47 3.07
C HIS A 134 21.43 18.96 3.84
N VAL A 135 20.50 18.35 3.12
CA VAL A 135 19.50 17.43 3.69
C VAL A 135 19.53 16.15 2.87
N ALA A 136 19.66 15.03 3.57
CA ALA A 136 19.60 13.68 3.04
C ALA A 136 18.38 12.99 3.63
N LEU A 137 17.56 12.38 2.77
CA LEU A 137 16.42 11.60 3.22
C LEU A 137 16.34 10.26 2.48
N THR A 138 15.81 9.26 3.17
CA THR A 138 15.46 7.96 2.61
C THR A 138 14.19 7.45 3.27
N ARG A 139 13.49 6.52 2.61
CA ARG A 139 12.36 5.78 3.19
C ARG A 139 12.75 4.33 3.39
N PRO A 140 13.09 3.92 4.61
CA PRO A 140 13.38 2.53 4.89
C PRO A 140 12.10 1.68 4.86
N ASN A 141 12.25 0.40 4.55
CA ASN A 141 11.23 -0.64 4.63
C ASN A 141 10.01 -0.48 3.70
N GLY A 142 10.10 0.33 2.65
CA GLY A 142 9.05 0.44 1.63
C GLY A 142 8.75 -0.92 0.99
N GLY A 143 9.78 -1.74 0.74
CA GLY A 143 9.62 -3.07 0.16
C GLY A 143 8.78 -4.03 1.00
N LEU A 144 8.77 -3.86 2.34
CA LEU A 144 7.98 -4.71 3.24
C LEU A 144 6.49 -4.62 2.94
N SER A 145 6.00 -3.40 2.66
CA SER A 145 4.58 -3.10 2.44
C SER A 145 3.95 -3.91 1.30
N CYS A 146 4.77 -4.39 0.38
CA CYS A 146 4.34 -5.19 -0.78
C CYS A 146 4.44 -6.71 -0.55
N THR A 147 4.91 -7.15 0.63
CA THR A 147 5.08 -8.58 0.91
C THR A 147 3.77 -9.23 1.32
N ALA A 148 3.62 -10.52 1.00
CA ALA A 148 2.46 -11.32 1.38
C ALA A 148 2.32 -11.52 2.91
N ALA A 149 3.32 -11.12 3.71
CA ALA A 149 3.27 -11.19 5.17
C ALA A 149 2.50 -10.01 5.80
N VAL A 150 2.47 -8.86 5.12
CA VAL A 150 1.79 -7.65 5.63
C VAL A 150 0.66 -7.19 4.72
N GLY A 151 0.86 -7.20 3.40
CA GLY A 151 -0.16 -6.85 2.42
C GLY A 151 -1.18 -7.98 2.32
N LEU A 152 -2.20 -7.93 3.17
CA LEU A 152 -3.15 -9.01 3.39
C LEU A 152 -4.56 -8.59 3.02
N GLY A 153 -5.29 -9.48 2.36
CA GLY A 153 -6.75 -9.45 2.31
C GLY A 153 -7.32 -10.65 3.06
N MET A 154 -8.55 -10.54 3.58
CA MET A 154 -9.18 -11.65 4.28
C MET A 154 -10.40 -12.20 3.55
N SER A 155 -10.52 -13.52 3.53
CA SER A 155 -11.73 -14.24 3.10
C SER A 155 -12.25 -13.84 1.72
N GLY A 156 -11.35 -13.61 0.74
CA GLY A 156 -11.70 -13.27 -0.64
C GLY A 156 -11.46 -11.80 -1.04
N ALA A 157 -11.05 -10.96 -0.09
CA ALA A 157 -10.68 -9.58 -0.36
C ALA A 157 -9.23 -9.41 -0.83
N TYR A 158 -8.94 -8.23 -1.36
CA TYR A 158 -7.63 -7.80 -1.81
C TYR A 158 -6.83 -7.13 -0.68
N PRO A 159 -5.49 -7.22 -0.75
CA PRO A 159 -4.60 -6.46 0.13
C PRO A 159 -4.67 -4.96 -0.14
N ALA A 160 -4.21 -4.17 0.83
CA ALA A 160 -3.93 -2.76 0.56
C ALA A 160 -2.88 -2.59 -0.55
N PRO A 161 -2.92 -1.49 -1.32
CA PRO A 161 -1.79 -1.13 -2.15
C PRO A 161 -0.55 -0.88 -1.28
N GLY A 162 0.63 -1.28 -1.79
CA GLY A 162 1.90 -1.05 -1.13
C GLY A 162 2.21 0.44 -0.98
N CYS A 163 3.12 0.75 -0.06
CA CYS A 163 3.60 2.10 0.16
C CYS A 163 4.46 2.59 -1.01
N PHE A 164 4.51 3.91 -1.20
CA PHE A 164 5.31 4.51 -2.26
C PHE A 164 5.80 5.91 -1.88
N MET A 165 6.84 6.34 -2.59
CA MET A 165 7.42 7.67 -2.48
C MET A 165 7.54 8.29 -3.87
N ILE A 166 7.41 9.62 -3.94
CA ILE A 166 7.69 10.43 -5.11
C ILE A 166 8.72 11.51 -4.73
N SER A 167 9.77 11.67 -5.53
CA SER A 167 10.61 12.85 -5.51
C SER A 167 10.39 13.63 -6.79
N ALA A 168 10.03 14.90 -6.67
CA ALA A 168 9.93 15.82 -7.79
C ALA A 168 10.91 16.96 -7.54
N ARG A 169 11.99 17.00 -8.33
CA ARG A 169 13.11 17.92 -8.17
C ARG A 169 13.27 18.84 -9.37
N ASP A 170 13.95 19.96 -9.13
CA ASP A 170 14.14 21.03 -10.10
C ASP A 170 12.77 21.49 -10.65
N THR A 171 11.86 21.87 -9.72
CA THR A 171 10.46 22.19 -10.05
C THR A 171 10.20 23.68 -10.26
N ASN A 172 9.07 24.01 -10.90
CA ASN A 172 8.56 25.39 -10.99
C ASN A 172 7.69 25.82 -9.79
N LEU A 173 7.75 25.11 -8.65
CA LEU A 173 6.83 25.29 -7.51
C LEU A 173 6.74 26.73 -6.99
N GLY A 174 7.80 27.54 -7.10
CA GLY A 174 7.76 28.95 -6.73
C GLY A 174 6.63 29.73 -7.41
N THR A 175 6.36 29.45 -8.69
CA THR A 175 5.26 30.08 -9.46
C THR A 175 3.90 29.60 -8.97
N LEU A 176 3.79 28.30 -8.64
CA LEU A 176 2.56 27.69 -8.14
C LEU A 176 2.20 28.19 -6.73
N LEU A 177 3.20 28.44 -5.89
CA LEU A 177 3.02 29.04 -4.57
C LEU A 177 2.43 30.44 -4.65
N GLU A 178 2.92 31.27 -5.59
CA GLU A 178 2.35 32.61 -5.83
C GLU A 178 0.91 32.55 -6.33
N ALA A 179 0.58 31.55 -7.15
CA ALA A 179 -0.76 31.32 -7.66
C ALA A 179 -1.72 30.65 -6.66
N GLY A 180 -1.21 30.03 -5.60
CA GLY A 180 -1.99 29.24 -4.64
C GLY A 180 -2.48 27.89 -5.18
N ASP A 181 -1.88 27.37 -6.26
CA ASP A 181 -2.25 26.09 -6.90
C ASP A 181 -1.14 25.06 -6.69
N THR A 182 -0.99 24.57 -5.44
CA THR A 182 0.04 23.58 -5.08
C THR A 182 -0.54 22.19 -4.84
N PRO A 183 0.22 21.11 -5.13
CA PRO A 183 -0.27 19.76 -4.92
C PRO A 183 -0.49 19.47 -3.44
N ARG A 184 -1.60 18.79 -3.12
CA ARG A 184 -2.02 18.50 -1.73
C ARG A 184 -1.90 17.03 -1.34
N ASP A 185 -1.69 16.15 -2.32
CA ASP A 185 -1.41 14.72 -2.14
C ASP A 185 -0.66 14.17 -3.38
N ALA A 186 -0.26 12.91 -3.32
CA ALA A 186 0.43 12.26 -4.44
C ALA A 186 -0.35 12.25 -5.76
N ARG A 187 -1.68 12.16 -5.72
CA ARG A 187 -2.50 12.14 -6.94
C ARG A 187 -2.55 13.52 -7.55
N ASP A 188 -2.82 14.54 -6.73
CA ASP A 188 -2.81 15.94 -7.16
C ASP A 188 -1.44 16.28 -7.80
N LEU A 189 -0.32 15.86 -7.20
CA LEU A 189 1.02 16.06 -7.77
C LEU A 189 1.15 15.43 -9.16
N LEU A 190 0.82 14.15 -9.31
CA LEU A 190 0.97 13.45 -10.59
C LEU A 190 0.05 14.02 -11.67
N GLU A 191 -1.18 14.41 -11.31
CA GLU A 191 -2.12 15.06 -12.25
C GLU A 191 -1.59 16.42 -12.73
N MET A 192 -1.02 17.23 -11.83
CA MET A 192 -0.40 18.51 -12.19
C MET A 192 0.86 18.35 -13.05
N VAL A 193 1.61 17.25 -12.90
CA VAL A 193 2.72 16.94 -13.81
C VAL A 193 2.18 16.53 -15.19
N ASP A 194 1.18 15.64 -15.22
CA ASP A 194 0.59 15.13 -16.46
C ASP A 194 -0.06 16.24 -17.31
N ASP A 195 -0.68 17.24 -16.68
CA ASP A 195 -1.30 18.38 -17.37
C ASP A 195 -0.36 19.59 -17.59
N GLY A 196 0.88 19.51 -17.08
CA GLY A 196 1.93 20.50 -17.28
C GLY A 196 1.86 21.73 -16.37
N ARG A 197 0.97 21.77 -15.38
CA ARG A 197 0.96 22.85 -14.36
C ARG A 197 2.21 22.80 -13.48
N LEU A 198 2.63 21.61 -13.07
CA LEU A 198 3.86 21.37 -12.31
C LEU A 198 4.94 20.86 -13.25
N GLU A 199 5.90 21.72 -13.57
CA GLU A 199 7.09 21.34 -14.32
C GLU A 199 8.11 20.72 -13.36
N VAL A 200 8.68 19.57 -13.73
CA VAL A 200 9.62 18.81 -12.90
C VAL A 200 10.79 18.37 -13.77
N GLY A 201 12.01 18.81 -13.43
CA GLY A 201 13.23 18.40 -14.14
C GLY A 201 13.64 16.95 -13.85
N ASN A 202 13.31 16.44 -12.66
CA ASN A 202 13.59 15.07 -12.26
C ASN A 202 12.44 14.52 -11.39
N LEU A 203 11.67 13.59 -11.96
CA LEU A 203 10.58 12.89 -11.29
C LEU A 203 10.93 11.42 -11.12
N GLU A 204 11.00 10.96 -9.87
CA GLU A 204 11.28 9.58 -9.53
C GLU A 204 10.24 9.03 -8.56
N ILE A 205 9.84 7.77 -8.76
CA ILE A 205 8.82 7.09 -7.97
C ILE A 205 9.36 5.73 -7.53
N TRP A 206 9.31 5.45 -6.22
CA TRP A 206 9.75 4.18 -5.65
C TRP A 206 8.62 3.51 -4.87
N LYS A 207 8.45 2.20 -5.10
CA LYS A 207 7.60 1.31 -4.28
C LYS A 207 8.42 0.56 -3.21
N THR A 208 9.72 0.78 -3.23
CA THR A 208 10.71 0.23 -2.30
C THR A 208 11.53 1.38 -1.73
N ASP A 209 12.55 1.05 -0.96
CA ASP A 209 13.46 2.03 -0.38
C ASP A 209 14.14 2.83 -1.50
N CYS A 210 14.09 4.16 -1.38
CA CYS A 210 14.79 5.05 -2.30
C CYS A 210 16.28 5.19 -1.87
N PRO A 211 17.17 5.53 -2.81
CA PRO A 211 18.51 5.98 -2.43
C PRO A 211 18.41 7.24 -1.56
N GLU A 212 19.51 7.62 -0.91
CA GLU A 212 19.57 8.91 -0.24
C GLU A 212 19.31 10.05 -1.24
N LEU A 213 18.26 10.83 -0.98
CA LEU A 213 17.89 11.97 -1.80
C LEU A 213 18.40 13.26 -1.17
N ALA A 214 19.20 14.01 -1.94
CA ALA A 214 19.62 15.35 -1.61
C ALA A 214 18.63 16.36 -2.22
N LEU A 215 17.78 16.95 -1.38
CA LEU A 215 16.80 17.95 -1.82
C LEU A 215 17.37 19.37 -1.81
N LYS A 216 16.85 20.21 -2.71
CA LYS A 216 17.08 21.65 -2.79
C LYS A 216 15.80 22.42 -2.49
N ASP A 217 15.92 23.73 -2.33
CA ASP A 217 14.76 24.63 -2.27
C ASP A 217 13.78 24.35 -3.42
N ASN A 218 12.50 24.26 -3.06
CA ASN A 218 11.37 24.00 -3.96
C ASN A 218 11.30 22.59 -4.55
N ASP A 219 12.17 21.67 -4.14
CA ASP A 219 11.93 20.25 -4.40
C ASP A 219 10.75 19.75 -3.54
N LEU A 220 10.00 18.81 -4.10
CA LEU A 220 8.90 18.15 -3.43
C LEU A 220 9.26 16.70 -3.10
N PHE A 221 8.85 16.31 -1.91
CA PHE A 221 8.92 14.96 -1.43
C PHE A 221 7.53 14.49 -1.03
N VAL A 222 7.06 13.39 -1.60
CA VAL A 222 5.73 12.86 -1.29
C VAL A 222 5.86 11.43 -0.82
N ASP A 223 5.16 11.10 0.25
CA ASP A 223 4.99 9.72 0.72
C ASP A 223 3.50 9.36 0.71
N GLY A 224 3.21 8.08 0.47
CA GLY A 224 1.90 7.47 0.54
C GLY A 224 2.01 6.10 1.19
N ALA A 225 1.29 5.90 2.29
CA ALA A 225 1.33 4.68 3.08
C ALA A 225 0.10 4.54 4.00
N GLY A 226 0.09 3.49 4.81
CA GLY A 226 -0.89 3.32 5.89
C GLY A 226 -2.26 2.85 5.43
N ALA A 227 -2.38 2.29 4.23
CA ALA A 227 -3.62 1.63 3.81
C ALA A 227 -3.76 0.26 4.48
N ALA A 228 -4.99 -0.28 4.54
CA ALA A 228 -5.21 -1.63 5.07
C ALA A 228 -6.09 -2.50 4.17
N GLY A 229 -5.96 -3.82 4.34
CA GLY A 229 -6.68 -4.86 3.61
C GLY A 229 -8.19 -4.87 3.78
N GLY A 230 -8.88 -5.40 2.77
CA GLY A 230 -10.33 -5.62 2.80
C GLY A 230 -10.73 -6.95 3.44
N TRP A 231 -12.05 -7.18 3.50
CA TRP A 231 -12.66 -8.44 3.92
C TRP A 231 -13.77 -8.89 2.96
N GLY A 232 -13.77 -10.16 2.55
CA GLY A 232 -14.80 -10.75 1.70
C GLY A 232 -14.67 -10.42 0.21
N ASP A 233 -15.36 -11.17 -0.66
CA ASP A 233 -15.37 -10.90 -2.11
C ASP A 233 -15.93 -9.50 -2.43
N PRO A 234 -15.20 -8.64 -3.17
CA PRO A 234 -15.70 -7.34 -3.62
C PRO A 234 -17.05 -7.35 -4.34
N LEU A 235 -17.42 -8.44 -5.02
CA LEU A 235 -18.74 -8.57 -5.66
C LEU A 235 -19.89 -8.79 -4.68
N GLU A 236 -19.61 -8.98 -3.39
CA GLU A 236 -20.61 -9.02 -2.31
C GLU A 236 -20.78 -7.68 -1.59
N ARG A 237 -19.97 -6.67 -1.90
CA ARG A 237 -20.12 -5.33 -1.29
C ARG A 237 -21.54 -4.80 -1.54
N ASP A 238 -22.13 -4.17 -0.53
CA ASP A 238 -23.43 -3.51 -0.71
C ASP A 238 -23.33 -2.45 -1.82
N PRO A 239 -24.12 -2.52 -2.90
CA PRO A 239 -24.11 -1.51 -3.95
C PRO A 239 -24.33 -0.10 -3.42
N ALA A 240 -25.13 0.08 -2.37
CA ALA A 240 -25.35 1.40 -1.76
C ALA A 240 -24.06 1.97 -1.14
N SER A 241 -23.23 1.13 -0.50
CA SER A 241 -21.92 1.54 0.02
C SER A 241 -20.97 1.95 -1.11
N VAL A 242 -21.02 1.27 -2.26
CA VAL A 242 -20.20 1.64 -3.43
C VAL A 242 -20.63 3.01 -3.98
N ILE A 243 -21.93 3.28 -4.04
CA ILE A 243 -22.45 4.60 -4.43
C ILE A 243 -22.04 5.69 -3.43
N SER A 244 -22.05 5.39 -2.13
CA SER A 244 -21.51 6.31 -1.12
C SER A 244 -20.04 6.62 -1.39
N ASP A 245 -19.19 5.60 -1.57
CA ASP A 245 -17.76 5.81 -1.83
C ASP A 245 -17.50 6.59 -3.14
N LEU A 246 -18.37 6.44 -4.16
CA LEU A 246 -18.35 7.24 -5.40
C LEU A 246 -18.70 8.71 -5.13
N ASN A 247 -19.78 8.97 -4.39
CA ASN A 247 -20.23 10.32 -4.06
C ASN A 247 -19.32 11.05 -3.06
N ASP A 248 -18.68 10.31 -2.15
CA ASP A 248 -17.69 10.83 -1.20
C ASP A 248 -16.34 11.14 -1.89
N GLY A 249 -16.19 10.76 -3.17
CA GLY A 249 -14.97 10.99 -3.94
C GLY A 249 -13.75 10.18 -3.47
N MET A 250 -13.98 9.11 -2.69
CA MET A 250 -12.94 8.25 -2.12
C MET A 250 -12.53 7.10 -3.04
N THR A 251 -13.18 6.96 -4.19
CA THR A 251 -12.90 5.93 -5.19
C THR A 251 -11.93 6.43 -6.27
N PRO A 252 -11.25 5.51 -6.99
CA PRO A 252 -10.54 5.85 -8.21
C PRO A 252 -11.55 6.08 -9.36
N LYS A 253 -11.12 5.90 -10.61
CA LYS A 253 -12.00 6.04 -11.78
C LYS A 253 -13.18 5.05 -11.71
N TYR A 254 -14.38 5.50 -12.11
CA TYR A 254 -15.60 4.69 -12.08
C TYR A 254 -15.47 3.32 -12.77
N GLU A 255 -14.78 3.24 -13.92
CA GLU A 255 -14.62 1.96 -14.63
C GLU A 255 -13.88 0.90 -13.79
N PHE A 256 -12.91 1.33 -12.97
CA PHE A 256 -12.27 0.42 -12.01
C PHE A 256 -13.26 -0.03 -10.95
N VAL A 257 -14.06 0.89 -10.39
CA VAL A 257 -15.07 0.58 -9.35
C VAL A 257 -16.12 -0.39 -9.88
N ARG A 258 -16.61 -0.16 -11.10
CA ARG A 258 -17.55 -1.04 -11.80
C ARG A 258 -16.97 -2.43 -11.96
N ARG A 259 -15.75 -2.56 -12.48
CA ARG A 259 -15.09 -3.88 -12.64
C ARG A 259 -14.80 -4.57 -11.30
N MET A 260 -14.43 -3.80 -10.26
CA MET A 260 -14.10 -4.33 -8.94
C MET A 260 -15.33 -4.86 -8.20
N HIS A 261 -16.44 -4.12 -8.21
CA HIS A 261 -17.63 -4.44 -7.40
C HIS A 261 -18.83 -4.95 -8.22
N GLY A 262 -18.75 -4.91 -9.55
CA GLY A 262 -19.86 -5.19 -10.46
C GLY A 262 -21.01 -4.19 -10.33
N VAL A 263 -20.77 -3.01 -9.77
CA VAL A 263 -21.81 -1.99 -9.55
C VAL A 263 -21.90 -1.09 -10.76
N VAL A 264 -23.09 -1.01 -11.33
CA VAL A 264 -23.41 -0.12 -12.44
C VAL A 264 -24.12 1.10 -11.88
N ALA A 265 -23.57 2.28 -12.16
CA ALA A 265 -24.06 3.57 -11.72
C ALA A 265 -24.02 4.58 -12.87
N ALA A 266 -24.89 5.59 -12.79
CA ALA A 266 -24.89 6.73 -13.68
C ALA A 266 -24.79 8.01 -12.86
N GLN A 267 -24.12 9.02 -13.41
CA GLN A 267 -24.00 10.33 -12.80
C GLN A 267 -25.10 11.24 -13.37
N ASP A 268 -25.79 11.99 -12.51
CA ASP A 268 -26.75 13.02 -12.93
C ASP A 268 -26.05 14.33 -13.34
N ASP A 269 -26.85 15.32 -13.74
CA ASP A 269 -26.34 16.63 -14.18
C ASP A 269 -25.65 17.40 -13.03
N GLU A 270 -25.96 17.08 -11.77
CA GLU A 270 -25.33 17.64 -10.58
C GLU A 270 -24.03 16.92 -10.16
N GLY A 271 -23.65 15.84 -10.85
CA GLY A 271 -22.46 15.07 -10.51
C GLY A 271 -22.68 14.00 -9.43
N VAL A 272 -23.92 13.70 -9.06
CA VAL A 272 -24.27 12.67 -8.07
C VAL A 272 -24.44 11.31 -8.76
N TRP A 273 -23.82 10.28 -8.20
CA TRP A 273 -23.93 8.90 -8.66
C TRP A 273 -25.20 8.23 -8.14
N HIS A 274 -25.92 7.59 -9.06
CA HIS A 274 -27.15 6.83 -8.81
C HIS A 274 -26.98 5.37 -9.23
N LEU A 275 -27.50 4.45 -8.40
CA LEU A 275 -27.44 3.02 -8.65
C LEU A 275 -28.40 2.58 -9.77
N ASP A 276 -27.90 1.80 -10.72
CA ASP A 276 -28.75 0.92 -11.55
C ASP A 276 -28.73 -0.49 -10.95
N ALA A 277 -29.76 -0.82 -10.17
CA ALA A 277 -29.82 -2.10 -9.45
C ALA A 277 -29.92 -3.29 -10.42
N LYS A 278 -30.68 -3.15 -11.50
CA LYS A 278 -30.89 -4.24 -12.46
C LYS A 278 -29.63 -4.49 -13.29
N ALA A 279 -28.98 -3.43 -13.76
CA ALA A 279 -27.72 -3.57 -14.48
C ALA A 279 -26.60 -4.09 -13.57
N THR A 280 -26.59 -3.71 -12.28
CA THR A 280 -25.66 -4.25 -11.28
C THR A 280 -25.82 -5.77 -11.09
N GLU A 281 -27.05 -6.28 -11.00
CA GLU A 281 -27.29 -7.73 -10.93
C GLU A 281 -26.75 -8.47 -12.16
N GLN A 282 -26.99 -7.91 -13.35
CA GLN A 282 -26.52 -8.47 -14.63
C GLN A 282 -24.99 -8.44 -14.74
N GLU A 283 -24.36 -7.32 -14.37
CA GLU A 283 -22.91 -7.16 -14.38
C GLU A 283 -22.25 -8.13 -13.39
N ARG A 284 -22.80 -8.29 -12.18
CA ARG A 284 -22.30 -9.26 -11.19
C ARG A 284 -22.43 -10.70 -11.62
N ALA A 285 -23.51 -11.06 -12.35
CA ALA A 285 -23.67 -12.39 -12.93
C ALA A 285 -22.62 -12.61 -14.03
N LYS A 286 -22.46 -11.64 -14.93
CA LYS A 286 -21.43 -11.67 -15.99
C LYS A 286 -20.02 -11.82 -15.42
N LEU A 287 -19.64 -11.03 -14.41
CA LEU A 287 -18.32 -11.11 -13.78
C LEU A 287 -18.06 -12.46 -13.10
N ARG A 288 -19.11 -13.14 -12.60
CA ARG A 288 -18.97 -14.51 -12.06
C ARG A 288 -18.69 -15.52 -13.17
N GLU A 289 -19.40 -15.41 -14.29
CA GLU A 289 -19.16 -16.26 -15.47
C GLU A 289 -17.75 -16.04 -16.03
N GLU A 290 -17.30 -14.79 -16.10
CA GLU A 290 -15.92 -14.44 -16.51
C GLU A 290 -14.88 -15.06 -15.58
N ARG A 291 -15.07 -14.95 -14.25
CA ARG A 291 -14.16 -15.58 -13.26
C ARG A 291 -14.09 -17.10 -13.41
N VAL A 292 -15.21 -17.76 -13.72
CA VAL A 292 -15.21 -19.20 -13.99
C VAL A 292 -14.45 -19.51 -15.28
N ALA A 293 -14.66 -18.72 -16.34
CA ALA A 293 -14.03 -18.92 -17.64
C ALA A 293 -12.52 -18.63 -17.65
N GLU A 294 -12.04 -17.68 -16.85
CA GLU A 294 -10.61 -17.35 -16.72
C GLU A 294 -9.87 -18.27 -15.73
N SER A 295 -10.60 -18.91 -14.81
CA SER A 295 -10.01 -19.79 -13.79
C SER A 295 -9.65 -21.16 -14.35
N GLN A 296 -8.69 -21.81 -13.70
CA GLN A 296 -8.35 -23.20 -13.94
C GLN A 296 -8.37 -24.02 -12.64
N PRO A 297 -8.56 -25.35 -12.72
CA PRO A 297 -8.44 -26.20 -11.55
C PRO A 297 -7.08 -26.04 -10.86
N ALA A 298 -7.08 -26.02 -9.52
CA ALA A 298 -5.84 -25.83 -8.74
C ALA A 298 -4.79 -26.93 -9.02
N GLU A 299 -5.24 -28.15 -9.35
CA GLU A 299 -4.34 -29.26 -9.73
C GLU A 299 -3.59 -28.95 -11.03
N GLN A 300 -4.26 -28.36 -12.02
CA GLN A 300 -3.63 -27.96 -13.27
C GLN A 300 -2.61 -26.84 -13.05
N TRP A 301 -2.99 -25.79 -12.30
CA TRP A 301 -2.07 -24.72 -11.91
C TRP A 301 -0.84 -25.27 -11.18
N TRP A 302 -1.06 -26.18 -10.22
CA TRP A 302 0.02 -26.79 -9.45
C TRP A 302 0.99 -27.57 -10.34
N ALA A 303 0.49 -28.32 -11.32
CA ALA A 303 1.33 -29.06 -12.25
C ALA A 303 2.19 -28.10 -13.11
N GLU A 304 1.61 -27.02 -13.60
CA GLU A 304 2.31 -25.99 -14.38
C GLU A 304 3.39 -25.27 -13.55
N GLU A 305 3.08 -24.84 -12.32
CA GLU A 305 4.05 -24.20 -11.43
C GLU A 305 5.13 -25.17 -10.94
N ARG A 306 4.80 -26.46 -10.76
CA ARG A 306 5.79 -27.48 -10.40
C ARG A 306 6.88 -27.62 -11.45
N GLU A 307 6.54 -27.57 -12.74
CA GLU A 307 7.55 -27.59 -13.81
C GLU A 307 8.49 -26.37 -13.72
N ARG A 308 7.95 -25.20 -13.36
CA ARG A 308 8.76 -24.01 -13.11
C ARG A 308 9.67 -24.17 -11.89
N VAL A 309 9.18 -24.80 -10.82
CA VAL A 309 9.98 -25.13 -9.62
C VAL A 309 11.12 -26.07 -9.96
N ILE A 310 10.87 -27.14 -10.72
CA ILE A 310 11.89 -28.10 -11.16
C ILE A 310 12.94 -27.43 -12.03
N ALA A 311 12.49 -26.58 -12.96
CA ALA A 311 13.36 -25.78 -13.80
C ALA A 311 14.11 -24.67 -13.04
N LYS A 312 13.76 -24.44 -11.76
CA LYS A 312 14.30 -23.37 -10.90
C LYS A 312 14.18 -21.98 -11.56
N ASN A 313 13.14 -21.79 -12.36
CA ASN A 313 12.96 -20.60 -13.18
C ASN A 313 12.33 -19.46 -12.35
N PHE A 314 13.15 -18.91 -11.45
CA PHE A 314 12.82 -17.80 -10.57
C PHE A 314 13.84 -16.67 -10.73
N VAL A 315 13.43 -15.47 -10.34
CA VAL A 315 14.37 -14.35 -10.20
C VAL A 315 15.39 -14.66 -9.08
N PRO A 316 16.62 -14.11 -9.13
CA PRO A 316 17.69 -14.44 -8.19
C PRO A 316 17.29 -14.31 -6.72
N GLU A 317 16.50 -13.31 -6.38
CA GLU A 317 16.06 -13.03 -5.00
C GLU A 317 15.13 -14.13 -4.46
N VAL A 318 14.25 -14.69 -5.32
CA VAL A 318 13.36 -15.81 -4.96
C VAL A 318 14.16 -17.10 -4.90
N HIS A 319 15.17 -17.26 -5.76
CA HIS A 319 16.08 -18.39 -5.73
C HIS A 319 16.86 -18.45 -4.41
N GLU A 320 17.49 -17.33 -4.00
CA GLU A 320 18.19 -17.20 -2.72
C GLU A 320 17.25 -17.46 -1.54
N MET A 321 16.02 -16.90 -1.58
CA MET A 321 15.01 -17.12 -0.55
C MET A 321 14.72 -18.62 -0.36
N TYR A 322 14.48 -19.37 -1.45
CA TYR A 322 14.23 -20.80 -1.35
C TYR A 322 15.46 -21.57 -0.89
N GLU A 323 16.64 -21.27 -1.41
CA GLU A 323 17.90 -21.89 -0.98
C GLU A 323 18.08 -21.78 0.54
N GLN A 324 18.02 -20.56 1.07
CA GLN A 324 18.13 -20.32 2.51
C GLN A 324 17.00 -21.00 3.29
N SER A 325 15.77 -20.96 2.78
CA SER A 325 14.60 -21.55 3.48
C SER A 325 14.65 -23.08 3.52
N LEU A 326 15.13 -23.74 2.47
CA LEU A 326 15.28 -25.20 2.43
C LEU A 326 16.39 -25.71 3.36
N SER A 327 17.29 -24.84 3.84
CA SER A 327 18.21 -25.22 4.93
C SER A 327 17.47 -25.59 6.24
N PHE A 328 16.22 -25.16 6.40
CA PHE A 328 15.40 -25.50 7.56
C PHE A 328 14.63 -26.81 7.32
N ALA A 329 15.01 -27.88 8.02
CA ALA A 329 14.48 -29.24 7.81
C ALA A 329 12.96 -29.40 7.93
N LYS A 330 12.25 -28.47 8.59
CA LYS A 330 10.79 -28.46 8.61
C LYS A 330 10.23 -27.97 7.27
N PHE A 331 10.70 -26.80 6.83
CA PHE A 331 10.25 -26.19 5.59
C PHE A 331 10.65 -27.03 4.38
N ASP A 332 11.86 -27.59 4.36
CA ASP A 332 12.31 -28.50 3.31
C ASP A 332 11.36 -29.67 3.08
N ARG A 333 10.93 -30.32 4.17
CA ARG A 333 9.96 -31.43 4.11
C ARG A 333 8.60 -30.99 3.57
N GLU A 334 8.10 -29.84 4.00
CA GLU A 334 6.83 -29.28 3.53
C GLU A 334 6.90 -28.92 2.04
N PHE A 335 7.99 -28.27 1.63
CA PHE A 335 8.25 -27.89 0.25
C PHE A 335 8.34 -29.12 -0.67
N ARG A 336 9.16 -30.11 -0.32
CA ARG A 336 9.31 -31.35 -1.10
C ARG A 336 8.03 -32.15 -1.14
N GLY A 337 7.31 -32.22 -0.02
CA GLY A 337 6.01 -32.91 0.05
C GLY A 337 4.95 -32.24 -0.85
N PHE A 338 4.90 -30.91 -0.85
CA PHE A 338 3.94 -30.16 -1.66
C PHE A 338 4.29 -30.17 -3.15
N TRP A 339 5.55 -29.92 -3.52
CA TRP A 339 5.99 -29.88 -4.92
C TRP A 339 6.39 -31.24 -5.47
N GLN A 340 6.42 -32.30 -4.65
CA GLN A 340 6.78 -33.66 -5.04
C GLN A 340 8.10 -33.70 -5.84
N VAL A 341 9.12 -33.02 -5.35
CA VAL A 341 10.48 -33.02 -5.94
C VAL A 341 11.37 -34.02 -5.21
N ASP A 342 12.37 -34.54 -5.90
CA ASP A 342 13.29 -35.57 -5.39
C ASP A 342 14.12 -35.07 -4.20
N GLU A 343 14.70 -35.99 -3.41
CA GLU A 343 15.51 -35.66 -2.22
C GLU A 343 16.81 -34.89 -2.57
N ASP A 344 17.33 -35.07 -3.78
CA ASP A 344 18.52 -34.38 -4.29
C ASP A 344 18.21 -33.02 -4.92
N PHE A 345 16.93 -32.61 -4.99
CA PHE A 345 16.56 -31.28 -5.47
C PHE A 345 17.15 -30.19 -4.55
N VAL A 346 17.95 -29.31 -5.13
CA VAL A 346 18.59 -28.17 -4.45
C VAL A 346 18.54 -26.94 -5.34
N PHE A 347 18.40 -25.76 -4.75
CA PHE A 347 18.67 -24.49 -5.41
C PHE A 347 20.18 -24.24 -5.30
N GLU A 348 20.89 -24.08 -6.43
CA GLU A 348 22.36 -23.86 -6.44
C GLU A 348 22.66 -22.37 -6.61
N VAL A 349 23.62 -21.83 -5.85
CA VAL A 349 24.05 -20.43 -5.99
C VAL A 349 24.42 -20.13 -7.45
N VAL A 350 23.66 -19.25 -8.09
CA VAL A 350 24.14 -18.57 -9.30
C VAL A 350 25.23 -17.62 -8.82
N GLY A 351 26.48 -18.08 -8.81
CA GLY A 351 27.61 -17.26 -8.35
C GLY A 351 27.66 -15.95 -9.12
N ASP A 352 28.01 -14.86 -8.41
CA ASP A 352 28.21 -13.53 -8.97
C ASP A 352 29.06 -13.63 -10.25
N ALA A 353 28.44 -13.34 -11.41
CA ALA A 353 29.09 -13.22 -12.71
C ALA A 353 29.47 -11.78 -13.00
#